data_AF-W4F0U8-F1
#
_entry.id   AF-W4F0U8-F1
#
_cell.length_a   1.000
_cell.length_b   1.000
_cell.length_c   1.000
_cell.angle_alpha   90.00
_cell.angle_beta   90.00
_cell.angle_gamma   90.00
#
_symmetry.space_group_name_H-M   'P 1'
#
loop_
_entity.id
_entity.type
_entity.pdbx_description
1 polymer ?
#
loop_
_entity_poly.entity_id
_entity_poly.type
_entity_poly.pdbx_seq_one_letter_code
_entity_poly.pdbx_strand_id
1 'polypeptide(L)'
;MKDKDTIKVIILLLILVCLYLFMLVLECIVGSIWNLLLFLAVILTTIWCYYKKKRKKTYTKGVILLIILLLILIWSIGPCVYEKHIAELEKSELEEKQRKIEAANYVKEMEEDMKKSQEEAKKEYDKRKVEKEESKKDEKVKTSSTTIYNFKIDKDCSDFSNASEATKFMNESKAAGFGDHRLDRNKDGIACN
;
A
#
# COMPACT_ATOMS: atom_id res chain seq x y z
N MET A 1 14.62 -20.90 44.95
CA MET A 1 15.93 -20.52 44.37
C MET A 1 15.84 -19.54 43.19
N LYS A 2 14.63 -19.18 42.69
CA LYS A 2 14.42 -18.30 41.52
C LYS A 2 14.41 -16.79 41.83
N ASP A 3 14.32 -16.37 43.10
CA ASP A 3 14.06 -14.96 43.44
C ASP A 3 15.31 -14.07 43.51
N LYS A 4 16.51 -14.65 43.69
CA LYS A 4 17.74 -13.83 43.77
C LYS A 4 18.15 -13.23 42.43
N ASP A 5 17.88 -13.92 41.33
CA ASP A 5 18.28 -13.46 40.00
C ASP A 5 17.30 -12.42 39.44
N THR A 6 16.00 -12.57 39.72
CA THR A 6 14.99 -11.55 39.38
C THR A 6 15.21 -10.25 40.14
N ILE A 7 15.57 -10.29 41.43
CA ILE A 7 15.89 -9.08 42.21
C ILE A 7 17.09 -8.33 41.62
N LYS A 8 18.15 -9.05 41.19
CA LYS A 8 19.30 -8.42 40.54
C LYS A 8 18.93 -7.75 39.22
N VAL A 9 18.08 -8.39 38.41
CA VAL A 9 17.59 -7.83 37.14
C VAL A 9 16.74 -6.58 37.40
N ILE A 10 15.87 -6.59 38.42
CA ILE A 10 15.06 -5.43 38.79
C ILE A 10 15.96 -4.28 39.26
N ILE A 11 16.97 -4.53 40.10
CA ILE A 11 17.92 -3.51 40.54
C ILE A 11 18.69 -2.93 39.34
N LEU A 12 19.13 -3.78 38.41
CA LEU A 12 19.84 -3.34 37.21
C LEU A 12 18.96 -2.48 36.30
N LEU A 13 17.69 -2.87 36.12
CA LEU A 13 16.68 -2.06 35.42
C LEU A 13 16.44 -0.71 36.13
N LEU A 14 16.37 -0.71 37.45
CA LEU A 14 16.17 0.51 38.24
C LEU A 14 17.36 1.46 38.10
N ILE A 15 18.58 0.94 38.10
CA ILE A 15 19.81 1.72 37.84
C ILE A 15 19.79 2.29 36.42
N LEU A 16 19.41 1.49 35.42
CA LEU A 16 19.28 1.94 34.03
C LEU A 16 18.24 3.06 33.88
N VAL A 17 17.08 2.92 34.52
CA VAL A 17 16.04 3.96 34.54
C VAL A 17 16.55 5.21 35.25
N CYS A 18 17.24 5.08 36.38
CA CYS A 18 17.85 6.21 37.07
C CYS A 18 18.93 6.91 36.24
N LEU A 19 19.78 6.17 35.53
CA LEU A 19 20.79 6.73 34.63
C LEU A 19 20.15 7.44 33.44
N TYR A 20 19.09 6.87 32.87
CA TYR A 20 18.33 7.50 31.79
C TYR A 20 17.68 8.82 32.24
N LEU A 21 17.03 8.82 33.41
CA LEU A 21 16.48 10.03 34.02
C LEU A 21 17.56 11.07 34.31
N PHE A 22 18.73 10.63 34.79
CA PHE A 22 19.87 11.52 35.02
C PHE A 22 20.39 12.15 33.73
N MET A 23 20.49 11.40 32.63
CA MET A 23 20.90 11.92 31.33
C MET A 23 19.86 12.91 30.76
N LEU A 24 18.57 12.64 30.91
CA LEU A 24 17.49 13.58 30.56
C LEU A 24 17.61 14.89 31.35
N VAL A 25 17.87 14.79 32.66
CA VAL A 25 18.12 15.95 33.51
C VAL A 25 19.37 16.71 33.05
N LEU A 26 20.45 16.02 32.67
CA LEU A 26 21.65 16.65 32.14
C LEU A 26 21.40 17.37 30.81
N GLU A 27 20.66 16.78 29.87
CA GLU A 27 20.28 17.47 28.63
C GLU A 27 19.47 18.75 28.92
N CYS A 28 18.53 18.70 29.87
CA CYS A 28 17.79 19.88 30.31
C CYS A 28 18.65 20.91 31.05
N ILE A 29 19.70 20.49 31.74
CA ILE A 29 20.67 21.39 32.39
C ILE A 29 21.57 22.07 31.34
N VAL A 30 22.04 21.32 30.34
CA VAL A 30 22.91 21.84 29.28
C VAL A 30 22.14 22.75 28.33
N GLY A 31 20.85 22.50 28.10
CA GLY A 31 19.98 23.34 27.27
C GLY A 31 19.70 24.74 27.83
N SER A 32 19.92 24.96 29.14
CA SER A 32 19.68 26.26 29.77
C SER A 32 20.79 26.64 30.74
N ILE A 33 21.60 27.63 30.36
CA ILE A 33 22.67 28.24 31.18
C ILE A 33 22.20 28.58 32.61
N TRP A 34 20.92 28.90 32.79
CA TRP A 34 20.31 29.20 34.09
C TRP A 34 20.19 27.98 35.00
N ASN A 35 19.97 26.77 34.45
CA ASN A 35 19.95 25.53 35.23
C ASN A 35 21.36 25.12 35.68
N LEU A 36 22.38 25.38 34.86
CA LEU A 36 23.78 25.18 35.25
C LEU A 36 24.16 26.10 36.43
N LEU A 37 23.75 27.37 36.37
CA LEU A 37 23.94 28.34 37.46
C LEU A 37 23.22 27.92 38.74
N LEU A 38 21.98 27.43 38.64
CA LEU A 38 21.23 26.89 39.78
C LEU A 38 21.92 25.67 40.41
N PHE A 39 22.41 24.75 39.59
CA PHE A 39 23.11 23.56 40.06
C PHE A 39 24.42 23.92 40.76
N LEU A 40 25.20 24.86 40.20
CA LEU A 40 26.38 25.41 40.85
C LEU A 40 26.03 26.08 42.19
N ALA A 41 24.93 26.82 42.28
CA ALA A 41 24.46 27.40 43.54
C ALA A 41 24.12 26.34 44.60
N VAL A 42 23.52 25.21 44.21
CA VAL A 42 23.26 24.06 45.11
C VAL A 42 24.58 23.42 45.59
N ILE A 43 25.53 23.20 44.68
CA ILE A 43 26.85 22.65 45.06
C ILE A 43 27.57 23.61 46.01
N LEU A 44 27.59 24.91 45.72
CA LEU A 44 28.25 25.90 46.57
C LEU A 44 27.58 26.00 47.94
N THR A 45 26.25 25.95 48.03
CA THR A 45 25.52 25.98 49.30
C THR A 45 25.70 24.70 50.11
N THR A 46 25.77 23.54 49.48
CA THR A 46 26.07 22.26 50.16
C THR A 46 27.51 22.21 50.66
N ILE A 47 28.49 22.62 49.85
CA ILE A 47 29.90 22.78 50.27
C ILE A 47 29.98 23.77 51.44
N TRP A 48 29.30 24.91 51.36
CA TRP A 48 29.26 25.90 52.43
C TRP A 48 28.68 25.31 53.72
N CYS A 49 27.59 24.56 53.64
CA CYS A 49 27.00 23.87 54.80
C CYS A 49 27.95 22.83 55.40
N TYR A 50 28.66 22.08 54.55
CA TYR A 50 29.65 21.10 54.97
C TYR A 50 30.83 21.75 55.70
N TYR A 51 31.39 22.83 55.16
CA TYR A 51 32.48 23.58 55.80
C TYR A 51 32.02 24.27 57.09
N LYS A 52 30.78 24.81 57.11
CA LYS A 52 30.22 25.47 58.29
C LYS A 52 29.93 24.50 59.43
N LYS A 53 29.76 23.20 59.17
CA LYS A 53 29.61 22.14 60.19
C LYS A 53 30.78 22.11 61.19
N LYS A 54 31.97 22.63 60.83
CA LYS A 54 33.11 22.79 61.77
C LYS A 54 32.95 23.94 62.78
N ARG A 55 31.97 24.85 62.62
CA ARG A 55 31.67 25.92 63.59
C ARG A 55 30.25 25.75 64.13
N LYS A 56 30.12 25.40 65.42
CA LYS A 56 28.89 25.11 66.19
C LYS A 56 27.74 26.13 65.99
N LYS A 57 27.06 26.15 64.84
CA LYS A 57 25.84 26.93 64.61
C LYS A 57 24.76 26.04 64.00
N THR A 58 23.52 26.36 64.36
CA THR A 58 22.28 25.61 64.12
C THR A 58 22.08 25.19 62.66
N TYR A 59 21.86 23.88 62.47
CA TYR A 59 21.75 23.19 61.18
C TYR A 59 20.42 23.46 60.43
N THR A 60 19.38 23.89 61.14
CA THR A 60 18.02 24.09 60.61
C THR A 60 17.95 25.06 59.44
N LYS A 61 18.72 26.17 59.47
CA LYS A 61 18.73 27.16 58.37
C LYS A 61 19.31 26.62 57.07
N GLY A 62 20.27 25.68 57.15
CA GLY A 62 20.88 25.07 55.96
C GLY A 62 19.93 24.07 55.28
N VAL A 63 19.21 23.27 56.09
CA VAL A 63 18.23 22.31 55.57
C VAL A 63 17.08 23.02 54.86
N ILE A 64 16.54 24.09 55.44
CA ILE A 64 15.46 24.87 54.82
C ILE A 64 15.90 25.44 53.47
N LEU A 65 17.12 25.98 53.39
CA LEU A 65 17.65 26.55 52.15
C LEU A 65 17.84 25.49 51.06
N LEU A 66 18.23 24.27 51.43
CA LEU A 66 18.38 23.13 50.52
C LEU A 66 17.01 22.66 49.99
N ILE A 67 15.98 22.59 50.83
CA ILE A 67 14.61 22.26 50.42
C ILE A 67 14.07 23.30 49.45
N ILE A 68 14.27 24.59 49.72
CA ILE A 68 13.83 25.68 48.82
C ILE A 68 14.52 25.55 47.45
N LEU A 69 15.82 25.29 47.42
CA LEU A 69 16.57 25.07 46.17
C LEU A 69 16.07 23.85 45.38
N LEU A 70 15.74 22.75 46.06
CA LEU A 70 15.14 21.56 45.43
C LEU A 70 13.78 21.86 44.81
N LEU A 71 12.93 22.63 45.50
CA LEU A 71 11.63 23.02 44.97
C LEU A 71 11.77 23.92 43.73
N ILE A 72 12.71 24.86 43.74
CA ILE A 72 13.01 25.72 42.59
C ILE A 72 13.50 24.89 41.40
N LEU A 73 14.36 23.89 41.63
CA LEU A 73 14.81 22.96 40.59
C LEU A 73 13.66 22.16 39.97
N ILE A 74 12.77 21.61 40.80
CA ILE A 74 11.59 20.88 40.30
C ILE A 74 10.71 21.81 39.46
N TRP A 75 10.55 23.06 39.90
CA TRP A 75 9.71 24.03 39.21
C TRP A 75 10.32 24.55 37.90
N SER A 76 11.66 24.62 37.78
CA SER A 76 12.33 25.00 36.53
C SER A 76 12.42 23.87 35.52
N ILE A 77 12.58 22.62 35.98
CA ILE A 77 12.72 21.45 35.11
C ILE A 77 11.35 20.99 34.57
N GLY A 78 10.28 21.12 35.36
CA GLY A 78 8.93 20.69 35.00
C GLY A 78 8.44 21.19 33.63
N PRO A 79 8.48 22.50 33.35
CA PRO A 79 8.08 23.05 32.05
C PRO A 79 8.91 22.52 30.89
N CYS A 80 10.22 22.36 31.08
CA CYS A 80 11.16 21.90 30.04
C CYS A 80 10.85 20.46 29.59
N VAL A 81 10.58 19.57 30.54
CA VAL A 81 10.22 18.18 30.25
C VAL A 81 8.83 18.10 29.64
N TYR A 82 7.89 18.90 30.16
CA TYR A 82 6.51 18.92 29.68
C TYR A 82 6.42 19.41 28.23
N GLU A 83 7.12 20.49 27.88
CA GLU A 83 7.09 21.09 26.56
C GLU A 83 7.68 20.17 25.48
N LYS A 84 8.79 19.47 25.77
CA LYS A 84 9.38 18.48 24.86
C LYS A 84 8.41 17.31 24.60
N HIS A 85 7.72 16.83 25.63
CA HIS A 85 6.78 15.72 25.49
C HIS A 85 5.52 16.10 24.69
N ILE A 86 5.00 17.32 24.89
CA ILE A 86 3.86 17.83 24.13
C ILE A 86 4.23 18.02 22.65
N ALA A 87 5.40 18.57 22.36
CA ALA A 87 5.86 18.77 20.98
C ALA A 87 6.01 17.44 20.22
N GLU A 88 6.46 16.37 20.89
CA GLU A 88 6.59 15.05 20.29
C GLU A 88 5.22 14.40 20.01
N LEU A 89 4.25 14.58 20.92
CA LEU A 89 2.86 14.15 20.70
C LEU A 89 2.21 14.88 19.52
N GLU A 90 2.33 16.21 19.45
CA GLU A 90 1.78 17.00 18.33
C GLU A 90 2.38 16.59 16.99
N LYS A 91 3.70 16.35 16.95
CA LYS A 91 4.37 15.86 15.75
C LYS A 91 3.82 14.50 15.31
N SER A 92 3.62 13.59 16.26
CA SER A 92 3.07 12.25 15.97
C SER A 92 1.64 12.32 15.41
N GLU A 93 0.78 13.19 15.96
CA GLU A 93 -0.57 13.39 15.44
C GLU A 93 -0.56 14.01 14.04
N LEU A 94 0.36 14.94 13.76
CA LEU A 94 0.50 15.56 12.46
C LEU A 94 0.90 14.54 11.39
N GLU A 95 1.88 13.68 11.69
CA GLU A 95 2.32 12.59 10.81
C GLU A 95 1.21 11.56 10.56
N GLU A 96 0.36 11.29 11.55
CA GLU A 96 -0.81 10.41 11.38
C GLU A 96 -1.86 11.05 10.47
N LYS A 97 -2.16 12.34 10.66
CA LYS A 97 -3.09 13.09 9.78
C LYS A 97 -2.59 13.13 8.34
N GLN A 98 -1.29 13.34 8.13
CA GLN A 98 -0.70 13.38 6.80
C GLN A 98 -0.80 12.02 6.10
N ARG A 99 -0.54 10.92 6.81
CA ARG A 99 -0.75 9.56 6.28
C ARG A 99 -2.20 9.26 5.91
N LYS A 100 -3.17 9.74 6.70
CA LYS A 100 -4.61 9.58 6.39
C LYS A 100 -5.00 10.34 5.11
N ILE A 101 -4.46 11.54 4.90
CA ILE A 101 -4.71 12.32 3.68
C ILE A 101 -4.09 11.63 2.47
N GLU A 102 -2.85 11.15 2.57
CA GLU A 102 -2.17 10.44 1.48
C GLU A 102 -2.91 9.15 1.11
N ALA A 103 -3.32 8.34 2.10
CA ALA A 103 -4.11 7.15 1.88
C ALA A 103 -5.47 7.45 1.22
N ALA A 104 -6.15 8.52 1.65
CA ALA A 104 -7.41 8.94 1.05
C ALA A 104 -7.25 9.40 -0.41
N ASN A 105 -6.17 10.11 -0.72
CA ASN A 105 -5.85 10.53 -2.09
C ASN A 105 -5.53 9.33 -2.98
N TYR A 106 -4.74 8.37 -2.49
CA TYR A 106 -4.43 7.14 -3.21
C TYR A 106 -5.67 6.31 -3.54
N VAL A 107 -6.60 6.18 -2.59
CA VAL A 107 -7.88 5.48 -2.83
C VAL A 107 -8.72 6.19 -3.88
N LYS A 108 -8.79 7.54 -3.86
CA LYS A 108 -9.51 8.31 -4.87
C LYS A 108 -8.90 8.15 -6.26
N GLU A 109 -7.58 8.19 -6.36
CA GLU A 109 -6.86 8.00 -7.63
C GLU A 109 -7.13 6.60 -8.21
N MET A 110 -7.08 5.56 -7.39
CA MET A 110 -7.45 4.21 -7.81
C MET A 110 -8.91 4.08 -8.24
N GLU A 111 -9.84 4.77 -7.57
CA GLU A 111 -11.26 4.77 -7.96
C GLU A 111 -11.48 5.48 -9.31
N GLU A 112 -10.80 6.60 -9.54
CA GLU A 112 -10.85 7.32 -10.82
C GLU A 112 -10.27 6.50 -11.97
N ASP A 113 -9.12 5.86 -11.77
CA ASP A 113 -8.49 5.01 -12.79
C ASP A 113 -9.31 3.76 -13.08
N MET A 114 -9.92 3.16 -12.06
CA MET A 114 -10.86 2.07 -12.25
C MET A 114 -12.08 2.52 -13.07
N LYS A 115 -12.64 3.71 -12.81
CA LYS A 115 -13.75 4.25 -13.62
C LYS A 115 -13.33 4.49 -15.07
N LYS A 116 -12.15 5.06 -15.31
CA LYS A 116 -11.61 5.25 -16.68
C LYS A 116 -11.47 3.91 -17.40
N SER A 117 -10.88 2.91 -16.76
CA SER A 117 -10.71 1.57 -17.36
C SER A 117 -12.05 0.90 -17.68
N GLN A 118 -13.08 1.08 -16.83
CA GLN A 118 -14.42 0.55 -17.10
C GLN A 118 -15.08 1.26 -18.28
N GLU A 119 -14.91 2.58 -18.39
CA GLU A 119 -15.45 3.36 -19.51
C GLU A 119 -14.76 2.98 -20.84
N GLU A 120 -13.43 2.81 -20.83
CA GLU A 120 -12.66 2.35 -21.98
C GLU A 120 -13.07 0.93 -22.41
N ALA A 121 -13.18 -0.01 -21.46
CA ALA A 121 -13.63 -1.37 -21.74
C ALA A 121 -15.05 -1.40 -22.34
N LYS A 122 -15.94 -0.53 -21.86
CA LYS A 122 -17.31 -0.40 -22.40
C LYS A 122 -17.29 0.15 -23.83
N LYS A 123 -16.50 1.20 -24.09
CA LYS A 123 -16.32 1.76 -25.45
C LYS A 123 -15.76 0.72 -26.43
N GLU A 124 -14.78 -0.07 -26.00
CA GLU A 124 -14.21 -1.14 -26.84
C GLU A 124 -15.21 -2.26 -27.11
N TYR A 125 -15.99 -2.66 -26.10
CA TYR A 125 -17.06 -3.64 -26.25
C TYR A 125 -18.13 -3.18 -27.25
N ASP A 126 -18.60 -1.93 -27.13
CA ASP A 126 -19.59 -1.36 -28.03
C ASP A 126 -19.06 -1.27 -29.47
N LYS A 127 -17.80 -0.86 -29.66
CA LYS A 127 -17.14 -0.83 -30.98
C LYS A 127 -17.09 -2.22 -31.63
N ARG A 128 -16.69 -3.25 -30.88
CA ARG A 128 -16.66 -4.65 -31.36
C ARG A 128 -18.05 -5.18 -31.71
N LYS A 129 -19.10 -4.72 -31.02
CA LYS A 129 -20.48 -5.11 -31.30
C LYS A 129 -20.97 -4.53 -32.63
N VAL A 130 -20.66 -3.27 -32.91
CA VAL A 130 -20.99 -2.62 -34.20
C VAL A 130 -20.26 -3.30 -35.37
N GLU A 131 -18.96 -3.56 -35.24
CA GLU A 131 -18.17 -4.27 -36.28
C GLU A 131 -18.70 -5.68 -36.56
N LYS A 132 -19.18 -6.40 -35.53
CA LYS A 132 -19.84 -7.71 -35.68
C LYS A 132 -21.22 -7.63 -36.34
N GLU A 133 -21.93 -6.52 -36.20
CA GLU A 133 -23.25 -6.33 -36.84
C GLU A 133 -23.11 -5.89 -38.30
N GLU A 134 -22.08 -5.12 -38.66
CA GLU A 134 -21.78 -4.76 -40.06
C GLU A 134 -21.28 -5.97 -40.87
N SER A 135 -20.35 -6.76 -40.32
CA SER A 135 -19.84 -7.98 -40.99
C SER A 135 -20.95 -9.02 -41.27
N LYS A 136 -22.01 -9.08 -40.44
CA LYS A 136 -23.18 -9.94 -40.68
C LYS A 136 -24.12 -9.43 -41.77
N LYS A 137 -24.07 -8.14 -42.12
CA LYS A 137 -24.87 -7.59 -43.23
C LYS A 137 -24.21 -7.86 -44.58
N ASP A 138 -22.88 -7.88 -44.64
CA ASP A 138 -22.14 -8.16 -45.88
C ASP A 138 -22.19 -9.64 -46.30
N GLU A 139 -22.29 -10.58 -45.36
CA GLU A 139 -22.54 -12.00 -45.69
C GLU A 139 -23.95 -12.27 -46.24
N LYS A 140 -24.93 -11.41 -45.94
CA LYS A 140 -26.32 -11.58 -46.40
C LYS A 140 -26.56 -11.12 -47.85
N VAL A 141 -25.64 -10.39 -48.47
CA VAL A 141 -25.79 -9.87 -49.85
C VAL A 141 -25.11 -10.77 -50.89
N LYS A 142 -24.25 -11.72 -50.48
CA LYS A 142 -23.54 -12.63 -51.40
C LYS A 142 -24.18 -14.01 -51.61
N THR A 143 -25.38 -14.24 -51.08
CA THR A 143 -26.06 -15.53 -51.18
C THR A 143 -27.47 -15.37 -51.78
N SER A 144 -27.57 -14.91 -53.03
CA SER A 144 -28.84 -14.84 -53.76
C SER A 144 -28.79 -15.44 -55.18
N SER A 145 -27.92 -16.42 -55.42
CA SER A 145 -28.07 -17.33 -56.56
C SER A 145 -27.93 -18.79 -56.15
N THR A 146 -28.70 -19.22 -55.14
CA THR A 146 -28.78 -20.64 -54.79
C THR A 146 -29.58 -21.36 -55.86
N THR A 147 -28.89 -22.03 -56.78
CA THR A 147 -29.44 -23.13 -57.54
C THR A 147 -30.00 -24.17 -56.57
N ILE A 148 -31.25 -24.59 -56.79
CA ILE A 148 -31.97 -25.55 -55.93
C ILE A 148 -31.40 -26.96 -56.18
N TYR A 149 -30.20 -27.23 -55.70
CA TYR A 149 -29.68 -28.60 -55.66
C TYR A 149 -30.23 -29.31 -54.43
N ASN A 150 -30.77 -30.52 -54.62
CA ASN A 150 -31.15 -31.40 -53.53
C ASN A 150 -29.93 -32.21 -53.08
N PHE A 151 -29.19 -31.71 -52.09
CA PHE A 151 -27.97 -32.33 -51.54
C PHE A 151 -28.20 -33.65 -50.79
N LYS A 152 -29.46 -34.10 -50.66
CA LYS A 152 -29.78 -35.41 -50.08
C LYS A 152 -29.58 -36.57 -51.07
N ILE A 153 -29.47 -36.24 -52.36
CA ILE A 153 -29.20 -37.21 -53.42
C ILE A 153 -27.68 -37.29 -53.60
N ASP A 154 -27.14 -38.48 -53.35
CA ASP A 154 -25.73 -38.79 -53.60
C ASP A 154 -25.47 -38.72 -55.11
N LYS A 155 -24.47 -37.95 -55.50
CA LYS A 155 -24.06 -37.77 -56.90
C LYS A 155 -22.61 -38.18 -57.06
N ASP A 156 -22.32 -38.92 -58.12
CA ASP A 156 -20.98 -39.33 -58.50
C ASP A 156 -20.49 -38.52 -59.73
N CYS A 157 -19.21 -38.67 -60.09
CA CYS A 157 -18.62 -37.94 -61.21
C CYS A 157 -19.31 -38.15 -62.56
N SER A 158 -20.03 -39.27 -62.74
CA SER A 158 -20.84 -39.54 -63.93
C SER A 158 -22.10 -38.68 -64.05
N ASP A 159 -22.52 -38.03 -62.95
CA ASP A 159 -23.74 -37.22 -62.91
C ASP A 159 -23.52 -35.77 -63.35
N PHE A 160 -22.28 -35.41 -63.69
CA PHE A 160 -21.88 -34.06 -64.08
C PHE A 160 -21.32 -34.05 -65.50
N SER A 161 -21.63 -33.00 -66.25
CA SER A 161 -21.16 -32.90 -67.65
C SER A 161 -19.70 -32.46 -67.75
N ASN A 162 -19.15 -31.87 -66.68
CA ASN A 162 -17.76 -31.42 -66.61
C ASN A 162 -17.30 -31.21 -65.14
N ALA A 163 -15.98 -31.14 -64.94
CA ALA A 163 -15.37 -30.95 -63.62
C ALA A 163 -15.74 -29.61 -62.95
N SER A 164 -16.04 -28.56 -63.72
CA SER A 164 -16.44 -27.25 -63.19
C SER A 164 -17.80 -27.32 -62.49
N GLU A 165 -18.76 -28.02 -63.11
CA GLU A 165 -20.09 -28.27 -62.57
C GLU A 165 -20.02 -29.12 -61.29
N ALA A 166 -19.22 -30.18 -61.31
CA ALA A 166 -18.97 -31.03 -60.14
C ALA A 166 -18.33 -30.23 -58.99
N THR A 167 -17.37 -29.35 -59.31
CA THR A 167 -16.65 -28.54 -58.30
C THR A 167 -17.59 -27.52 -57.66
N LYS A 168 -18.50 -26.93 -58.44
CA LYS A 168 -19.52 -26.01 -57.93
C LYS A 168 -20.47 -26.74 -56.98
N PHE A 169 -20.97 -27.92 -57.36
CA PHE A 169 -21.82 -28.74 -56.50
C PHE A 169 -21.11 -29.15 -55.20
N MET A 170 -19.83 -29.55 -55.28
CA MET A 170 -19.02 -29.90 -54.12
C MET A 170 -18.89 -28.74 -53.13
N ASN A 171 -18.59 -27.54 -53.62
CA ASN A 171 -18.44 -26.35 -52.78
C ASN A 171 -19.76 -25.96 -52.11
N GLU A 172 -20.88 -26.03 -52.84
CA GLU A 172 -22.20 -25.75 -52.30
C GLU A 172 -22.63 -26.81 -51.26
N SER A 173 -22.33 -28.09 -51.50
CA SER A 173 -22.59 -29.20 -50.57
C SER A 173 -21.77 -29.07 -49.27
N LYS A 174 -20.48 -28.71 -49.38
CA LYS A 174 -19.60 -28.41 -48.23
C LYS A 174 -20.14 -27.21 -47.43
N ALA A 175 -20.52 -26.14 -48.10
CA ALA A 175 -21.10 -24.95 -47.45
C ALA A 175 -22.43 -25.26 -46.74
N ALA A 176 -23.23 -26.17 -47.29
CA ALA A 176 -24.48 -26.64 -46.69
C ALA A 176 -24.29 -27.68 -45.56
N GLY A 177 -23.05 -28.09 -45.25
CA GLY A 177 -22.72 -28.99 -44.14
C GLY A 177 -22.88 -30.49 -44.41
N PHE A 178 -23.12 -30.89 -45.67
CA PHE A 178 -23.24 -32.31 -46.04
C PHE A 178 -21.87 -32.97 -46.22
N GLY A 179 -20.84 -32.19 -46.55
CA GLY A 179 -19.44 -32.64 -46.61
C GLY A 179 -19.16 -33.54 -47.81
N ASP A 180 -18.43 -33.03 -48.79
CA ASP A 180 -18.19 -33.73 -50.06
C ASP A 180 -16.72 -34.15 -50.21
N HIS A 181 -16.43 -35.36 -49.75
CA HIS A 181 -15.10 -35.99 -49.81
C HIS A 181 -15.04 -37.10 -50.88
N ARG A 182 -16.10 -37.27 -51.69
CA ARG A 182 -16.17 -38.32 -52.72
C ARG A 182 -15.86 -37.79 -54.11
N LEU A 183 -16.26 -36.56 -54.42
CA LEU A 183 -16.00 -35.98 -55.74
C LEU A 183 -14.54 -35.53 -55.93
N ASP A 184 -13.82 -35.27 -54.84
CA ASP A 184 -12.41 -34.83 -54.86
C ASP A 184 -11.52 -35.88 -54.16
N ARG A 185 -11.17 -36.94 -54.92
CA ARG A 185 -10.41 -38.09 -54.38
C ARG A 185 -8.94 -37.76 -54.10
N ASN A 186 -8.34 -36.87 -54.89
CA ASN A 186 -6.94 -36.45 -54.78
C ASN A 186 -6.74 -35.23 -53.86
N LYS A 187 -7.84 -34.60 -53.40
CA LYS A 187 -7.86 -33.44 -52.50
C LYS A 187 -7.18 -32.21 -53.08
N ASP A 188 -7.23 -32.05 -54.40
CA ASP A 188 -6.66 -30.90 -55.10
C ASP A 188 -7.63 -29.70 -55.12
N GLY A 189 -8.86 -29.88 -54.61
CA GLY A 189 -9.89 -28.85 -54.59
C GLY A 189 -10.71 -28.78 -55.88
N ILE A 190 -10.48 -29.68 -56.84
CA ILE A 190 -11.20 -29.81 -58.11
C ILE A 190 -11.92 -31.15 -58.11
N ALA A 191 -13.25 -31.11 -58.19
CA ALA A 191 -14.04 -32.33 -58.24
C ALA A 191 -13.89 -33.04 -59.60
N CYS A 192 -13.74 -34.36 -59.55
CA CYS A 192 -13.75 -35.27 -60.70
C CYS A 192 -12.65 -35.00 -61.74
N ASN A 193 -11.47 -34.61 -61.26
CA ASN A 193 -10.23 -34.44 -62.01
C ASN A 193 -9.46 -35.76 -62.18
#